data_AF-A0A257SK26-F1
#
_entry.id   AF-A0A257SK26-F1
#
_cell.length_a   1.000
_cell.length_b   1.000
_cell.length_c   1.000
_cell.angle_alpha   90.00
_cell.angle_beta   90.00
_cell.angle_gamma   90.00
#
_symmetry.space_group_name_H-M   'P 1'
#
loop_
_entity.id
_entity.type
_entity.pdbx_description
1 polymer ?
#
loop_
_entity_poly.entity_id
_entity_poly.type
_entity_poly.pdbx_seq_one_letter_code
_entity_poly.pdbx_strand_id
1 'polypeptide(L)'
;MTAARADRLRAAYWPVAAALALVAACQWLNGTSVEYLVAAALATAGAAAGLRTIPWRGRLWASASTAALVLVIGLAGVTQWKLYGIDNRWPEVRSALNADALAALDRRVDQAVVDLKASAQRALDAPLDTAAAFGDLASAVPPHGDAGVVLYQGGQPMAWAGRIHVRTDSLHETIGVAHSAFYTSLYAVAVRGTRRAVATELLDATPPANRLSAPIAGEIAKLAGIPGFEFSAAPAPVEMVAWQALRAHTRILAYARPAPVTQAALRLETLQRARLAVALAAAIALACFLVGTWRVGRLFRWRLAAVAVALACTSLVPLGAFSNYSRLFDPALYYTDIGEALTANAGALTIAGVLTLLVLLAAVRRPARRG
;
A
#
# COMPACT_ATOMS: atom_id res chain seq x y z
N MET A 1 -7.06 38.29 -40.61
CA MET A 1 -7.21 36.95 -39.99
C MET A 1 -8.69 36.75 -39.67
N THR A 2 -9.41 35.85 -40.35
CA THR A 2 -10.88 35.78 -40.30
C THR A 2 -11.40 35.18 -38.98
N ALA A 3 -12.53 35.68 -38.46
CA ALA A 3 -13.14 35.24 -37.19
C ALA A 3 -13.32 33.72 -37.09
N ALA A 4 -13.63 33.06 -38.22
CA ALA A 4 -13.76 31.60 -38.31
C ALA A 4 -12.48 30.82 -38.00
N ARG A 5 -11.28 31.41 -38.19
CA ARG A 5 -10.00 30.79 -37.83
C ARG A 5 -9.73 30.90 -36.33
N ALA A 6 -10.11 32.02 -35.71
CA ALA A 6 -9.98 32.21 -34.27
C ALA A 6 -10.89 31.25 -33.48
N ASP A 7 -12.12 31.02 -33.94
CA ASP A 7 -13.05 30.08 -33.30
C ASP A 7 -12.58 28.62 -33.40
N ARG A 8 -11.99 28.23 -34.54
CA ARG A 8 -11.38 26.88 -34.68
C ARG A 8 -10.19 26.69 -33.76
N LEU A 9 -9.34 27.71 -33.59
CA LEU A 9 -8.19 27.65 -32.69
C LEU A 9 -8.64 27.56 -31.22
N ARG A 10 -9.66 28.33 -30.83
CA ARG A 10 -10.24 28.28 -29.47
C ARG A 10 -10.88 26.94 -29.14
N ALA A 11 -11.54 26.31 -30.12
CA ALA A 11 -12.15 24.99 -29.95
C ALA A 11 -11.12 23.84 -29.89
N ALA A 12 -9.95 24.01 -30.52
CA ALA A 12 -8.87 23.03 -30.53
C ALA A 12 -7.93 23.12 -29.31
N TYR A 13 -7.96 24.23 -28.59
CA TYR A 13 -7.01 24.51 -27.51
C TYR A 13 -7.07 23.50 -26.36
N TRP A 14 -8.26 23.26 -25.79
CA TRP A 14 -8.40 22.30 -24.69
C TRP A 14 -8.03 20.85 -25.09
N PRO A 15 -8.53 20.30 -26.23
CA PRO A 15 -8.17 18.94 -26.62
C PRO A 15 -6.66 18.72 -26.79
N VAL A 16 -5.96 19.69 -27.37
CA VAL A 16 -4.50 19.61 -27.57
C VAL A 16 -3.77 19.67 -26.22
N ALA A 17 -4.13 20.62 -25.35
CA ALA A 17 -3.50 20.74 -24.03
C ALA A 17 -3.74 19.50 -23.15
N ALA A 18 -4.97 18.97 -23.13
CA ALA A 18 -5.32 17.76 -22.39
C ALA A 18 -4.61 16.52 -22.95
N ALA A 19 -4.48 16.39 -24.28
CA ALA A 19 -3.72 15.31 -24.90
C ALA A 19 -2.23 15.34 -24.52
N LEU A 20 -1.60 16.52 -24.56
CA LEU A 20 -0.21 16.70 -24.15
C LEU A 20 -0.03 16.34 -22.66
N ALA A 21 -0.96 16.75 -21.80
CA ALA A 21 -0.93 16.41 -20.38
C ALA A 21 -1.05 14.89 -20.14
N LEU A 22 -1.95 14.21 -20.86
CA LEU A 22 -2.13 12.75 -20.76
C LEU A 22 -0.88 11.99 -21.21
N VAL A 23 -0.29 12.38 -22.34
CA VAL A 23 0.94 11.75 -22.85
C VAL A 23 2.10 11.97 -21.89
N ALA A 24 2.29 13.20 -21.40
CA ALA A 24 3.34 13.50 -20.43
C ALA A 24 3.15 12.74 -19.10
N ALA A 25 1.91 12.61 -18.62
CA ALA A 25 1.59 11.80 -17.45
C ALA A 25 1.91 10.31 -17.65
N CYS A 26 1.60 9.76 -18.83
CA CYS A 26 1.92 8.37 -19.17
C CYS A 26 3.44 8.16 -19.31
N GLN A 27 4.18 9.14 -19.83
CA GLN A 27 5.64 9.09 -19.85
C GLN A 27 6.25 9.12 -18.45
N TRP A 28 5.66 9.90 -17.54
CA TRP A 28 6.09 9.89 -16.13
C TRP A 28 5.91 8.51 -15.50
N LEU A 29 4.82 7.78 -15.81
CA LEU A 29 4.62 6.40 -15.33
C LEU A 29 5.72 5.43 -15.82
N ASN A 30 6.26 5.67 -17.01
CA ASN A 30 7.34 4.87 -17.61
C ASN A 30 8.71 5.19 -17.00
N GLY A 31 9.15 6.45 -17.10
CA GLY A 31 10.53 6.87 -16.75
C GLY A 31 10.70 7.66 -15.45
N THR A 32 9.62 8.05 -14.77
CA THR A 32 9.61 8.81 -13.51
C THR A 32 10.59 10.01 -13.45
N SER A 33 10.64 10.80 -14.53
CA SER A 33 11.48 12.00 -14.59
C SER A 33 10.69 13.26 -14.19
N VAL A 34 11.38 14.22 -13.57
CA VAL A 34 10.78 15.52 -13.19
C VAL A 34 10.32 16.29 -14.42
N GLU A 35 11.03 16.16 -15.54
CA GLU A 35 10.73 16.85 -16.80
C GLU A 35 9.33 16.53 -17.32
N TYR A 36 8.94 15.25 -17.30
CA TYR A 36 7.59 14.85 -17.71
C TYR A 36 6.51 15.36 -16.77
N LEU A 37 6.80 15.48 -15.47
CA LEU A 37 5.87 16.04 -14.50
C LEU A 37 5.66 17.55 -14.73
N VAL A 38 6.74 18.30 -14.99
CA VAL A 38 6.67 19.73 -15.33
C VAL A 38 5.88 19.93 -16.62
N ALA A 39 6.17 19.13 -17.66
CA ALA A 39 5.43 19.18 -18.92
C ALA A 39 3.94 18.87 -18.71
N ALA A 40 3.61 17.84 -17.93
CA ALA A 40 2.23 17.49 -17.59
C ALA A 40 1.53 18.62 -16.81
N ALA A 41 2.21 19.27 -15.86
CA ALA A 41 1.69 20.38 -15.08
C ALA A 41 1.37 21.60 -15.94
N LEU A 42 2.30 22.01 -16.81
CA LEU A 42 2.10 23.13 -17.74
C LEU A 42 0.97 22.83 -18.73
N ALA A 43 0.92 21.63 -19.29
CA ALA A 43 -0.13 21.21 -20.21
C ALA A 43 -1.51 21.16 -19.51
N THR A 44 -1.56 20.72 -18.26
CA THR A 44 -2.80 20.68 -17.46
C THR A 44 -3.29 22.08 -17.10
N ALA A 45 -2.38 23.01 -16.77
CA ALA A 45 -2.73 24.41 -16.58
C ALA A 45 -3.30 25.04 -17.86
N GLY A 46 -2.71 24.73 -19.02
CA GLY A 46 -3.26 25.10 -20.33
C GLY A 46 -4.65 24.51 -20.56
N ALA A 47 -4.86 23.22 -20.24
CA ALA A 47 -6.17 22.60 -20.33
C ALA A 47 -7.19 23.30 -19.40
N ALA A 48 -6.82 23.61 -18.16
CA ALA A 48 -7.68 24.34 -17.23
C ALA A 48 -8.09 25.72 -17.76
N ALA A 49 -7.15 26.48 -18.33
CA ALA A 49 -7.44 27.76 -18.98
C ALA A 49 -8.38 27.59 -20.19
N GLY A 50 -8.22 26.49 -20.94
CA GLY A 50 -9.04 26.12 -22.09
C GLY A 50 -10.49 25.72 -21.75
N LEU A 51 -10.81 25.39 -20.50
CA LEU A 51 -12.18 25.00 -20.12
C LEU A 51 -13.21 26.10 -20.41
N ARG A 52 -12.80 27.36 -20.42
CA ARG A 52 -13.67 28.52 -20.69
C ARG A 52 -14.14 28.58 -22.14
N THR A 53 -13.45 27.92 -23.08
CA THR A 53 -13.81 27.94 -24.51
C THR A 53 -14.77 26.81 -24.90
N ILE A 54 -15.12 25.90 -23.98
CA ILE A 54 -15.90 24.71 -24.26
C ILE A 54 -17.40 24.97 -24.03
N PRO A 55 -18.29 24.53 -24.93
CA PRO A 55 -19.73 24.62 -24.73
C PRO A 55 -20.20 23.76 -23.54
N TRP A 56 -21.27 24.20 -22.87
CA TRP A 56 -21.78 23.58 -21.63
C TRP A 56 -21.98 22.06 -21.71
N ARG A 57 -22.40 21.52 -22.87
CA ARG A 57 -22.63 20.07 -23.08
C ARG A 57 -21.37 19.20 -22.95
N GLY A 58 -20.19 19.78 -23.22
CA GLY A 58 -18.89 19.10 -23.09
C GLY A 58 -18.11 19.50 -21.84
N ARG A 59 -18.52 20.58 -21.17
CA ARG A 59 -17.76 21.19 -20.08
C ARG A 59 -17.61 20.28 -18.87
N LEU A 60 -18.64 19.49 -18.53
CA LEU A 60 -18.59 18.54 -17.41
C LEU A 60 -17.49 17.48 -17.59
N TRP A 61 -17.41 16.86 -18.77
CA TRP A 61 -16.41 15.85 -19.07
C TRP A 61 -15.01 16.44 -19.19
N ALA A 62 -14.92 17.64 -19.78
CA ALA A 62 -13.67 18.36 -19.87
C ALA A 62 -13.13 18.75 -18.48
N SER A 63 -13.99 19.25 -17.58
CA SER A 63 -13.62 19.57 -16.20
C SER A 63 -13.26 18.32 -15.41
N ALA A 64 -13.98 17.21 -15.58
CA ALA A 64 -13.66 15.95 -14.93
C ALA A 64 -12.29 15.42 -15.38
N SER A 65 -11.99 15.48 -16.68
CA SER A 65 -10.68 15.10 -17.22
C SER A 65 -9.56 15.99 -16.68
N THR A 66 -9.74 17.32 -16.68
CA THR A 66 -8.76 18.25 -16.12
C THR A 66 -8.58 18.06 -14.60
N ALA A 67 -9.64 17.83 -13.84
CA ALA A 67 -9.56 17.56 -12.41
C ALA A 67 -8.79 16.24 -12.13
N ALA A 68 -9.04 15.19 -12.92
CA ALA A 68 -8.29 13.95 -12.81
C ALA A 68 -6.80 14.12 -13.19
N LEU A 69 -6.46 14.97 -14.17
CA LEU A 69 -5.07 15.32 -14.48
C LEU A 69 -4.39 16.10 -13.34
N VAL A 70 -5.11 17.02 -12.68
CA VAL A 70 -4.59 17.70 -11.48
C VAL A 70 -4.32 16.69 -10.37
N LEU A 71 -5.21 15.72 -10.16
CA LEU A 71 -5.00 14.63 -9.21
C LEU A 71 -3.76 13.79 -9.57
N VAL A 72 -3.57 13.44 -10.85
CA VAL A 72 -2.37 12.76 -11.36
C VAL A 72 -1.10 13.54 -11.00
N ILE A 73 -1.06 14.85 -11.27
CA ILE A 73 0.10 15.69 -10.95
C ILE A 73 0.34 15.75 -9.44
N GLY A 74 -0.70 15.87 -8.63
CA GLY A 74 -0.58 15.88 -7.17
C GLY A 74 0.02 14.58 -6.63
N LEU A 75 -0.52 13.43 -7.06
CA LEU A 75 -0.03 12.12 -6.66
C LEU A 75 1.41 11.87 -7.14
N ALA A 76 1.70 12.19 -8.41
CA ALA A 76 3.03 12.05 -8.99
C ALA A 76 4.05 12.99 -8.32
N GLY A 77 3.67 14.22 -7.99
CA GLY A 77 4.52 15.20 -7.31
C GLY A 77 4.88 14.77 -5.88
N VAL A 78 3.90 14.30 -5.09
CA VAL A 78 4.18 13.73 -3.76
C VAL A 78 5.12 12.53 -3.87
N THR A 79 4.91 11.68 -4.87
CA THR A 79 5.78 10.52 -5.12
C THR A 79 7.20 10.96 -5.49
N GLN A 80 7.35 11.93 -6.40
CA GLN A 80 8.65 12.45 -6.82
C GLN A 80 9.42 13.05 -5.64
N TRP A 81 8.72 13.76 -4.75
CA TRP A 81 9.33 14.33 -3.54
C TRP A 81 9.83 13.25 -2.58
N LYS A 82 9.04 12.17 -2.37
CA LYS A 82 9.46 11.01 -1.58
C LYS A 82 10.68 10.32 -2.21
N LEU A 83 10.65 10.09 -3.52
CA LEU A 83 11.77 9.49 -4.26
C LEU A 83 13.03 10.34 -4.16
N TYR A 84 12.90 11.66 -4.29
CA TYR A 84 14.01 12.59 -4.11
C TYR A 84 14.64 12.45 -2.71
N GLY A 85 13.82 12.31 -1.66
CA GLY A 85 14.28 12.03 -0.31
C GLY A 85 15.02 10.69 -0.20
N ILE A 86 14.46 9.62 -0.77
CA ILE A 86 15.08 8.29 -0.77
C ILE A 86 16.41 8.30 -1.54
N ASP A 87 16.49 9.01 -2.66
CA ASP A 87 17.65 9.02 -3.54
C ASP A 87 18.81 9.85 -2.99
N ASN A 88 18.50 11.02 -2.41
CA ASN A 88 19.52 12.01 -2.02
C ASN A 88 19.76 12.07 -0.51
N ARG A 89 18.82 11.62 0.32
CA ARG A 89 18.85 11.73 1.79
C ARG A 89 18.58 10.38 2.46
N TRP A 90 19.04 9.29 1.85
CA TRP A 90 18.81 7.94 2.33
C TRP A 90 19.17 7.73 3.82
N PRO A 91 20.33 8.19 4.34
CA PRO A 91 20.66 8.00 5.75
C PRO A 91 19.64 8.63 6.71
N GLU A 92 19.15 9.83 6.40
CA GLU A 92 18.15 10.56 7.19
C GLU A 92 16.78 9.86 7.15
N VAL A 93 16.34 9.48 5.95
CA VAL A 93 15.07 8.76 5.75
C VAL A 93 15.10 7.44 6.50
N ARG A 94 16.19 6.68 6.40
CA ARG A 94 16.36 5.42 7.12
C ARG A 94 16.39 5.62 8.63
N SER A 95 17.09 6.63 9.15
CA SER A 95 17.13 6.88 10.59
C SER A 95 15.76 7.27 11.14
N ALA A 96 14.99 8.08 10.41
CA ALA A 96 13.63 8.47 10.80
C ALA A 96 12.69 7.26 10.82
N LEU A 97 12.70 6.44 9.76
CA LEU A 97 11.90 5.21 9.69
C LEU A 97 12.23 4.25 10.84
N ASN A 98 13.52 4.06 11.14
CA ASN A 98 13.96 3.19 12.21
C ASN A 98 13.53 3.70 13.60
N ALA A 99 13.67 5.01 13.84
CA ALA A 99 13.28 5.63 15.10
C ALA A 99 11.77 5.56 15.33
N ASP A 100 10.96 5.88 14.31
CA ASP A 100 9.50 5.83 14.37
C ASP A 100 9.00 4.40 14.62
N ALA A 101 9.58 3.42 13.91
CA ALA A 101 9.24 2.01 14.05
C ALA A 101 9.57 1.48 15.46
N LEU A 102 10.76 1.80 15.98
CA LEU A 102 11.16 1.39 17.32
C LEU A 102 10.31 2.05 18.40
N ALA A 103 10.01 3.34 18.27
CA ALA A 103 9.14 4.05 19.20
C ALA A 103 7.71 3.49 19.21
N ALA A 104 7.21 3.06 18.04
CA ALA A 104 5.91 2.40 17.93
C ALA A 104 5.93 0.99 18.58
N LEU A 105 7.01 0.24 18.38
CA LEU A 105 7.19 -1.08 19.01
C LEU A 105 7.25 -0.96 20.54
N ASP A 106 8.04 -0.02 21.06
CA ASP A 106 8.19 0.22 22.50
C ASP A 106 6.84 0.52 23.17
N ARG A 107 6.07 1.47 22.61
CA ARG A 107 4.70 1.78 23.10
C ARG A 107 3.77 0.56 23.07
N ARG A 108 3.84 -0.27 22.04
CA ARG A 108 2.97 -1.45 21.91
C ARG A 108 3.38 -2.57 22.86
N VAL A 109 4.67 -2.72 23.14
CA VAL A 109 5.19 -3.64 24.15
C VAL A 109 4.80 -3.20 25.56
N ASP A 110 4.88 -1.90 25.87
CA ASP A 110 4.41 -1.37 27.15
C ASP A 110 2.91 -1.65 27.35
N GLN A 111 2.09 -1.43 26.32
CA GLN A 111 0.68 -1.76 26.36
C GLN A 111 0.45 -3.28 26.55
N ALA A 112 1.19 -4.12 25.81
CA ALA A 112 1.12 -5.58 25.94
C ALA A 112 1.44 -6.03 27.38
N VAL A 113 2.45 -5.44 28.01
CA VAL A 113 2.82 -5.75 29.40
C VAL A 113 1.69 -5.43 30.37
N VAL A 114 0.98 -4.32 30.19
CA VAL A 114 -0.19 -3.96 31.00
C VAL A 114 -1.31 -4.96 30.78
N ASP A 115 -1.63 -5.27 29.52
CA ASP A 115 -2.72 -6.18 29.16
C ASP A 115 -2.46 -7.61 29.64
N LEU A 116 -1.22 -8.09 29.54
CA LEU A 116 -0.81 -9.41 30.02
C LEU A 116 -0.92 -9.52 31.54
N LYS A 117 -0.48 -8.50 32.29
CA LYS A 117 -0.64 -8.48 33.76
C LYS A 117 -2.10 -8.51 34.15
N ALA A 118 -2.94 -7.70 33.51
CA ALA A 118 -4.38 -7.68 33.76
C ALA A 118 -5.03 -9.03 33.43
N SER A 119 -4.65 -9.65 32.31
CA SER A 119 -5.17 -10.95 31.87
C SER A 119 -4.77 -12.07 32.84
N ALA A 120 -3.51 -12.11 33.27
CA ALA A 120 -3.03 -13.08 34.27
C ALA A 120 -3.73 -12.89 35.62
N GLN A 121 -3.95 -11.64 36.06
CA GLN A 121 -4.66 -11.36 37.31
C GLN A 121 -6.13 -11.80 37.24
N ARG A 122 -6.83 -11.46 36.15
CA ARG A 122 -8.24 -11.86 35.93
C ARG A 122 -8.40 -13.37 35.88
N ALA A 123 -7.46 -14.08 35.25
CA ALA A 123 -7.47 -15.53 35.18
C ALA A 123 -7.41 -16.23 36.54
N LEU A 124 -6.88 -15.58 37.59
CA LEU A 124 -6.88 -16.16 38.94
C LEU A 124 -8.29 -16.21 39.57
N ASP A 125 -9.21 -15.38 39.08
CA ASP A 125 -10.59 -15.27 39.56
C ASP A 125 -11.52 -16.30 38.90
N ALA A 126 -11.01 -17.09 37.93
CA ALA A 126 -11.80 -18.10 37.23
C ALA A 126 -12.37 -19.16 38.19
N PRO A 127 -13.56 -19.73 37.90
CA PRO A 127 -14.18 -20.76 38.72
C PRO A 127 -13.27 -21.98 39.01
N LEU A 128 -13.55 -22.70 40.09
CA LEU A 128 -12.88 -23.98 40.39
C LEU A 128 -13.35 -25.11 39.49
N ASP A 129 -14.58 -24.99 38.96
CA ASP A 129 -15.08 -25.92 37.95
C ASP A 129 -14.32 -25.73 36.63
N THR A 130 -13.75 -26.81 36.12
CA THR A 130 -12.87 -26.78 34.95
C THR A 130 -13.60 -26.30 33.69
N ALA A 131 -14.83 -26.76 33.45
CA ALA A 131 -15.60 -26.37 32.27
C ALA A 131 -15.95 -24.88 32.30
N ALA A 132 -16.39 -24.38 33.46
CA ALA A 132 -16.65 -22.95 33.66
C ALA A 132 -15.37 -22.10 33.56
N ALA A 133 -14.22 -22.61 34.03
CA ALA A 133 -12.94 -21.92 33.92
C ALA A 133 -12.50 -21.72 32.46
N PHE A 134 -12.71 -22.69 31.57
CA PHE A 134 -12.44 -22.52 30.13
C PHE A 134 -13.28 -21.40 29.52
N GLY A 135 -14.57 -21.33 29.86
CA GLY A 135 -15.46 -20.26 29.40
C GLY A 135 -15.05 -18.88 29.90
N ASP A 136 -14.67 -18.79 31.18
CA ASP A 136 -14.26 -17.54 31.81
C ASP A 136 -12.93 -17.02 31.24
N LEU A 137 -11.94 -17.90 31.06
CA LEU A 137 -10.62 -17.55 30.51
C LEU A 137 -10.69 -17.01 29.08
N ALA A 138 -11.67 -17.44 28.28
CA ALA A 138 -11.87 -16.90 26.93
C ALA A 138 -12.14 -15.38 26.94
N SER A 139 -12.77 -14.86 28.00
CA SER A 139 -12.99 -13.41 28.19
C SER A 139 -11.76 -12.67 28.73
N ALA A 140 -10.78 -13.39 29.26
CA ALA A 140 -9.53 -12.83 29.76
C ALA A 140 -8.49 -12.62 28.66
N VAL A 141 -8.62 -13.27 27.51
CA VAL A 141 -7.70 -13.12 26.37
C VAL A 141 -8.06 -11.87 25.57
N PRO A 142 -7.09 -10.98 25.25
CA PRO A 142 -7.32 -9.86 24.34
C PRO A 142 -7.88 -10.32 22.98
N PRO A 143 -8.83 -9.60 22.37
CA PRO A 143 -9.45 -10.00 21.10
C PRO A 143 -8.52 -9.89 19.89
N HIS A 144 -7.32 -9.32 20.06
CA HIS A 144 -6.38 -9.04 19.00
C HIS A 144 -5.00 -9.60 19.35
N GLY A 145 -4.27 -10.03 18.32
CA GLY A 145 -2.95 -10.65 18.46
C GLY A 145 -3.00 -12.14 18.77
N ASP A 146 -1.85 -12.79 18.64
CA ASP A 146 -1.66 -14.17 19.09
C ASP A 146 -1.38 -14.17 20.60
N ALA A 147 -2.43 -13.94 21.38
CA ALA A 147 -2.41 -13.95 22.84
C ALA A 147 -3.06 -15.22 23.41
N GLY A 148 -2.68 -15.58 24.63
CA GLY A 148 -3.24 -16.72 25.34
C GLY A 148 -2.99 -16.65 26.84
N VAL A 149 -3.72 -17.47 27.59
CA VAL A 149 -3.59 -17.57 29.04
C VAL A 149 -3.72 -19.01 29.49
N VAL A 150 -2.90 -19.42 30.44
CA VAL A 150 -2.97 -20.74 31.09
C VAL A 150 -3.11 -20.56 32.59
N LEU A 151 -4.13 -21.17 33.16
CA LEU A 151 -4.35 -21.24 34.59
C LEU A 151 -3.87 -22.60 35.11
N TYR A 152 -2.98 -22.56 36.10
CA TYR A 152 -2.46 -23.70 36.82
C TYR A 152 -3.05 -23.77 38.22
N GLN A 153 -3.31 -24.98 38.71
CA GLN A 153 -3.68 -25.26 40.10
C GLN A 153 -2.81 -26.40 40.64
N GLY A 154 -2.09 -26.15 41.74
CA GLY A 154 -1.18 -27.14 42.32
C GLY A 154 -0.06 -27.58 41.36
N GLY A 155 0.36 -26.70 40.45
CA GLY A 155 1.38 -26.97 39.44
C GLY A 155 0.88 -27.67 38.17
N GLN A 156 -0.39 -28.12 38.12
CA GLN A 156 -0.99 -28.73 36.94
C GLN A 156 -1.83 -27.73 36.15
N PRO A 157 -1.80 -27.76 34.80
CA PRO A 157 -2.67 -26.89 34.00
C PRO A 157 -4.12 -27.31 34.22
N MET A 158 -4.95 -26.35 34.63
CA MET A 158 -6.37 -26.55 34.90
C MET A 158 -7.22 -26.13 33.71
N ALA A 159 -6.97 -24.95 33.14
CA ALA A 159 -7.70 -24.43 31.99
C ALA A 159 -6.82 -23.44 31.20
N TRP A 160 -7.16 -23.21 29.94
CA TRP A 160 -6.43 -22.29 29.06
C TRP A 160 -7.35 -21.69 28.00
N ALA A 161 -6.92 -20.56 27.43
CA ALA A 161 -7.61 -19.93 26.30
C ALA A 161 -6.60 -19.22 25.38
N GLY A 162 -7.01 -18.98 24.13
CA GLY A 162 -6.19 -18.30 23.13
C GLY A 162 -5.10 -19.18 22.49
N ARG A 163 -4.08 -18.53 21.92
CA ARG A 163 -2.98 -19.19 21.22
C ARG A 163 -1.69 -19.06 22.05
N ILE A 164 -1.10 -20.20 22.38
CA ILE A 164 0.11 -20.28 23.21
C ILE A 164 1.23 -20.89 22.37
N HIS A 165 2.30 -20.13 22.18
CA HIS A 165 3.41 -20.48 21.28
C HIS A 165 4.70 -20.89 22.03
N VAL A 166 4.67 -20.83 23.37
CA VAL A 166 5.80 -21.14 24.24
C VAL A 166 5.37 -22.05 25.38
N ARG A 167 6.33 -22.80 25.94
CA ARG A 167 6.10 -23.61 27.14
C ARG A 167 5.91 -22.70 28.35
N THR A 168 4.77 -22.81 29.04
CA THR A 168 4.41 -21.94 30.17
C THR A 168 4.63 -22.59 31.54
N ASP A 169 4.91 -23.89 31.58
CA ASP A 169 5.11 -24.67 32.80
C ASP A 169 6.32 -24.17 33.60
N SER A 170 7.41 -23.82 32.92
CA SER A 170 8.66 -23.32 33.49
C SER A 170 8.71 -21.81 33.73
N LEU A 171 7.63 -21.06 33.44
CA LEU A 171 7.61 -19.60 33.57
C LEU A 171 7.15 -19.21 34.98
N HIS A 172 8.05 -18.58 35.74
CA HIS A 172 7.80 -18.22 37.15
C HIS A 172 8.00 -16.74 37.45
N GLU A 173 8.69 -16.01 36.58
CA GLU A 173 8.95 -14.59 36.81
C GLU A 173 7.69 -13.75 36.51
N THR A 174 7.50 -12.65 37.24
CA THR A 174 6.29 -11.81 37.10
C THR A 174 6.06 -11.29 35.68
N ILE A 175 7.14 -10.97 34.96
CA ILE A 175 7.12 -10.52 33.57
C ILE A 175 8.42 -10.91 32.90
N GLY A 176 8.37 -11.41 31.67
CA GLY A 176 9.57 -11.78 30.93
C GLY A 176 9.32 -12.06 29.45
N VAL A 177 10.35 -12.58 28.80
CA VAL A 177 10.31 -13.08 27.42
C VAL A 177 10.64 -14.56 27.43
N ALA A 178 9.86 -15.35 26.72
CA ALA A 178 10.12 -16.76 26.49
C ALA A 178 10.37 -17.00 25.01
N HIS A 179 11.35 -17.86 24.72
CA HIS A 179 11.72 -18.22 23.35
C HIS A 179 11.39 -19.69 23.09
N SER A 180 10.93 -19.97 21.88
CA SER A 180 10.94 -21.29 21.27
C SER A 180 11.84 -21.25 20.02
N ALA A 181 11.88 -22.35 19.27
CA ALA A 181 12.65 -22.39 18.01
C ALA A 181 12.19 -21.34 16.98
N PHE A 182 10.91 -20.95 16.99
CA PHE A 182 10.32 -20.08 15.97
C PHE A 182 9.59 -18.85 16.51
N TYR A 183 9.37 -18.78 17.82
CA TYR A 183 8.54 -17.75 18.44
C TYR A 183 9.24 -17.11 19.63
N THR A 184 9.08 -15.79 19.73
CA THR A 184 9.43 -15.01 20.91
C THR A 184 8.13 -14.46 21.49
N SER A 185 7.79 -14.82 22.73
CA SER A 185 6.55 -14.39 23.39
C SER A 185 6.85 -13.58 24.65
N LEU A 186 6.15 -12.47 24.82
CA LEU A 186 6.03 -11.79 26.10
C LEU A 186 5.17 -12.66 27.03
N TYR A 187 5.49 -12.69 28.32
CA TYR A 187 4.66 -13.35 29.30
C TYR A 187 4.57 -12.58 30.60
N ALA A 188 3.43 -12.69 31.28
CA ALA A 188 3.23 -12.24 32.66
C ALA A 188 2.71 -13.38 33.52
N VAL A 189 3.20 -13.47 34.76
CA VAL A 189 2.78 -14.48 35.73
C VAL A 189 2.11 -13.80 36.93
N ALA A 190 0.94 -14.31 37.31
CA ALA A 190 0.25 -13.93 38.54
C ALA A 190 0.04 -15.18 39.40
N VAL A 191 0.21 -15.07 40.71
CA VAL A 191 0.09 -16.18 41.66
C VAL A 191 -0.84 -15.78 42.81
N ARG A 192 -1.74 -16.69 43.21
CA ARG A 192 -2.59 -16.55 44.41
C ARG A 192 -2.79 -17.92 45.06
N GLY A 193 -2.13 -18.14 46.19
CA GLY A 193 -2.15 -19.45 46.87
C GLY A 193 -1.59 -20.56 45.98
N THR A 194 -2.39 -21.60 45.73
CA THR A 194 -2.02 -22.74 44.86
C THR A 194 -2.29 -22.49 43.38
N ARG A 195 -2.86 -21.33 43.02
CA ARG A 195 -3.17 -20.96 41.64
C ARG A 195 -2.09 -20.07 41.03
N ARG A 196 -1.69 -20.37 39.79
CA ARG A 196 -0.77 -19.56 38.98
C ARG A 196 -1.37 -19.36 37.60
N ALA A 197 -1.53 -18.12 37.16
CA ALA A 197 -1.92 -17.79 35.80
C ALA A 197 -0.72 -17.27 35.03
N VAL A 198 -0.56 -17.73 33.79
CA VAL A 198 0.46 -17.28 32.86
C VAL A 198 -0.23 -16.76 31.62
N ALA A 199 -0.17 -15.45 31.39
CA ALA A 199 -0.63 -14.83 30.16
C ALA A 199 0.57 -14.66 29.22
N THR A 200 0.38 -14.92 27.93
CA THR A 200 1.40 -14.81 26.88
C THR A 200 0.87 -14.03 25.69
N GLU A 201 1.72 -13.25 25.03
CA GLU A 201 1.42 -12.61 23.75
C GLU A 201 2.64 -12.69 22.83
N LEU A 202 2.40 -12.99 21.56
CA LEU A 202 3.47 -13.17 20.60
C LEU A 202 4.15 -11.84 20.23
N LEU A 203 5.43 -11.71 20.60
CA LEU A 203 6.25 -10.55 20.27
C LEU A 203 6.74 -10.63 18.83
N ASP A 204 7.33 -11.78 18.48
CA ASP A 204 7.99 -12.00 17.19
C ASP A 204 7.89 -13.46 16.74
N ALA A 205 7.94 -13.67 15.43
CA ALA A 205 7.99 -14.98 14.82
C ALA A 205 9.02 -15.00 13.69
N THR A 206 9.87 -16.03 13.68
CA THR A 206 10.88 -16.22 12.64
C THR A 206 10.26 -16.91 11.42
N PRO A 207 10.68 -16.60 10.18
CA PRO A 207 10.27 -17.37 9.00
C PRO A 207 10.50 -18.89 9.19
N PRO A 208 9.56 -19.75 8.74
CA PRO A 208 8.32 -19.45 8.03
C PRO A 208 7.11 -19.16 8.95
N ALA A 209 7.26 -19.25 10.27
CA ALA A 209 6.16 -19.17 11.23
C ALA A 209 5.46 -17.80 11.22
N ASN A 210 6.18 -16.74 10.86
CA ASN A 210 5.63 -15.38 10.67
C ASN A 210 4.51 -15.26 9.64
N ARG A 211 4.31 -16.26 8.77
CA ARG A 211 3.19 -16.30 7.81
C ARG A 211 1.90 -16.85 8.40
N LEU A 212 1.96 -17.50 9.57
CA LEU A 212 0.86 -18.22 10.21
C LEU A 212 0.41 -17.60 11.55
N SER A 213 1.08 -16.52 11.93
CA SER A 213 0.88 -15.83 13.20
C SER A 213 0.73 -14.32 12.99
N ALA A 214 0.22 -13.65 14.02
CA ALA A 214 0.08 -12.20 14.06
C ALA A 214 0.89 -11.63 15.25
N PRO A 215 2.24 -11.61 15.16
CA PRO A 215 3.09 -11.06 16.20
C PRO A 215 2.98 -9.54 16.27
N ILE A 216 3.15 -8.97 17.46
CA ILE A 216 3.22 -7.52 17.70
C ILE A 216 4.21 -6.86 16.72
N ALA A 217 5.42 -7.40 16.61
CA ALA A 217 6.47 -6.85 15.76
C ALA A 217 6.08 -6.82 14.29
N GLY A 218 5.35 -7.84 13.81
CA GLY A 218 4.90 -7.94 12.43
C GLY A 218 3.84 -6.89 12.08
N GLU A 219 2.92 -6.63 12.99
CA GLU A 219 1.91 -5.57 12.81
C GLU A 219 2.57 -4.19 12.74
N ILE A 220 3.46 -3.89 13.68
CA ILE A 220 4.18 -2.61 13.71
C ILE A 220 5.08 -2.46 12.48
N ALA A 221 5.79 -3.51 12.06
CA ALA A 221 6.64 -3.48 10.88
C ALA A 221 5.84 -3.13 9.61
N LYS A 222 4.64 -3.73 9.46
CA LYS A 222 3.74 -3.46 8.35
C LYS A 222 3.23 -2.02 8.33
N LEU A 223 2.91 -1.46 9.50
CA LEU A 223 2.46 -0.06 9.64
C LEU A 223 3.60 0.93 9.37
N ALA A 224 4.81 0.63 9.85
CA ALA A 224 5.99 1.46 9.67
C ALA A 224 6.63 1.34 8.28
N GLY A 225 6.23 0.34 7.46
CA GLY A 225 6.81 0.12 6.14
C GLY A 225 8.24 -0.43 6.19
N ILE A 226 8.54 -1.25 7.19
CA ILE A 226 9.84 -1.96 7.32
C ILE A 226 9.64 -3.47 7.17
N PRO A 227 10.68 -4.25 6.77
CA PRO A 227 10.57 -5.69 6.58
C PRO A 227 10.24 -6.48 7.86
N GLY A 228 10.64 -5.96 9.02
CA GLY A 228 10.50 -6.65 10.30
C GLY A 228 11.43 -6.06 11.36
N PHE A 229 11.52 -6.77 12.48
CA PHE A 229 12.47 -6.49 13.55
C PHE A 229 13.33 -7.73 13.79
N GLU A 230 14.55 -7.50 14.26
CA GLU A 230 15.40 -8.55 14.80
C GLU A 230 15.43 -8.41 16.31
N PHE A 231 15.35 -9.53 17.02
CA PHE A 231 15.35 -9.59 18.47
C PHE A 231 16.56 -10.35 18.99
N SER A 232 17.12 -9.88 20.10
CA SER A 232 18.14 -10.59 20.87
C SER A 232 17.71 -10.69 22.32
N ALA A 233 17.92 -11.88 22.91
CA ALA A 233 17.80 -12.07 24.35
C ALA A 233 18.88 -11.25 25.07
N ALA A 234 18.67 -10.96 26.36
CA ALA A 234 19.74 -10.48 27.23
C ALA A 234 20.73 -11.62 27.52
N PRO A 235 22.05 -11.36 27.61
CA PRO A 235 22.71 -10.05 27.65
C PRO A 235 22.80 -9.35 26.29
N ALA A 236 23.08 -8.04 26.33
CA ALA A 236 23.14 -7.21 25.12
C ALA A 236 24.13 -7.76 24.08
N PRO A 237 23.80 -7.70 22.78
CA PRO A 237 24.77 -7.99 21.73
C PRO A 237 25.96 -7.02 21.82
N VAL A 238 27.16 -7.52 21.51
CA VAL A 238 28.45 -6.81 21.64
C VAL A 238 28.49 -5.51 20.82
N GLU A 239 27.77 -5.45 19.70
CA GLU A 239 27.55 -4.24 18.92
C GLU A 239 26.24 -3.56 19.35
N MET A 240 26.27 -2.68 20.36
CA MET A 240 25.06 -1.93 20.79
C MET A 240 24.63 -0.82 19.81
N VAL A 241 25.47 -0.46 18.85
CA VAL A 241 25.16 0.58 17.86
C VAL A 241 24.02 0.06 16.99
N ALA A 242 22.80 0.55 17.25
CA ALA A 242 21.52 0.21 16.61
C ALA A 242 20.58 -0.79 17.32
N TRP A 243 20.90 -1.29 18.53
CA TRP A 243 19.95 -2.08 19.32
C TRP A 243 19.27 -1.24 20.40
N GLN A 244 17.94 -1.23 20.43
CA GLN A 244 17.16 -0.59 21.48
C GLN A 244 16.68 -1.63 22.49
N ALA A 245 16.89 -1.35 23.78
CA ALA A 245 16.35 -2.18 24.85
C ALA A 245 14.85 -1.96 24.98
N LEU A 246 14.06 -3.02 24.80
CA LEU A 246 12.65 -3.06 25.16
C LEU A 246 12.54 -3.34 26.66
N ARG A 247 11.78 -2.51 27.37
CA ARG A 247 11.73 -2.54 28.82
C ARG A 247 10.30 -2.74 29.30
N ALA A 248 10.16 -3.42 30.43
CA ALA A 248 8.98 -3.34 31.27
C ALA A 248 9.40 -2.64 32.57
N HIS A 249 9.06 -1.36 32.69
CA HIS A 249 9.53 -0.49 33.77
C HIS A 249 11.07 -0.44 33.80
N THR A 250 11.73 -1.00 34.81
CA THR A 250 13.18 -1.02 34.95
C THR A 250 13.84 -2.27 34.37
N ARG A 251 13.06 -3.31 34.06
CA ARG A 251 13.57 -4.59 33.57
C ARG A 251 13.71 -4.60 32.05
N ILE A 252 14.87 -5.02 31.55
CA ILE A 252 15.08 -5.27 30.12
C ILE A 252 14.45 -6.62 29.77
N LEU A 253 13.55 -6.60 28.80
CA LEU A 253 12.85 -7.79 28.30
C LEU A 253 13.60 -8.41 27.11
N ALA A 254 13.96 -7.57 26.14
CA ALA A 254 14.69 -7.96 24.94
C ALA A 254 15.42 -6.75 24.36
N TYR A 255 16.32 -7.00 23.42
CA TYR A 255 16.85 -5.96 22.54
C TYR A 255 16.21 -6.12 21.16
N ALA A 256 15.80 -5.01 20.56
CA ALA A 256 15.21 -5.00 19.22
C ALA A 256 15.95 -4.01 18.31
N ARG A 257 16.04 -4.36 17.03
CA ARG A 257 16.44 -3.44 15.97
C ARG A 257 15.56 -3.65 14.73
N PRO A 258 15.27 -2.62 13.93
CA PRO A 258 14.63 -2.80 12.64
C PRO A 258 15.50 -3.67 11.72
N ALA A 259 14.88 -4.60 11.00
CA ALA A 259 15.56 -5.36 9.97
C ALA A 259 16.10 -4.42 8.88
N PRO A 260 17.25 -4.73 8.25
CA PRO A 260 17.88 -3.84 7.29
C PRO A 260 16.98 -3.59 6.08
N VAL A 261 16.58 -2.32 5.89
CA VAL A 261 15.88 -1.85 4.69
C VAL A 261 16.92 -1.45 3.66
N THR A 262 16.78 -1.89 2.41
CA THR A 262 17.61 -1.41 1.31
C THR A 262 16.92 -0.23 0.62
N GLN A 263 17.72 0.75 0.18
CA GLN A 263 17.23 1.92 -0.55
C GLN A 263 16.44 1.49 -1.79
N ALA A 264 16.93 0.48 -2.51
CA ALA A 264 16.29 -0.05 -3.71
C ALA A 264 14.92 -0.68 -3.42
N ALA A 265 14.78 -1.44 -2.32
CA ALA A 265 13.51 -2.04 -1.95
C ALA A 265 12.44 -0.99 -1.61
N LEU A 266 12.78 -0.01 -0.78
CA LEU A 266 11.84 1.06 -0.41
C LEU A 266 11.47 1.93 -1.62
N ARG A 267 12.44 2.22 -2.49
CA ARG A 267 12.20 2.92 -3.77
C ARG A 267 11.21 2.16 -4.64
N LEU A 268 11.41 0.84 -4.81
CA LEU A 268 10.54 -0.01 -5.63
C LEU A 268 9.11 -0.08 -5.08
N GLU A 269 8.96 -0.29 -3.77
CA GLU A 269 7.65 -0.35 -3.11
C GLU A 269 6.90 0.98 -3.25
N THR A 270 7.59 2.10 -3.06
CA THR A 270 7.04 3.45 -3.24
C THR A 270 6.55 3.66 -4.67
N LEU A 271 7.35 3.22 -5.67
CA LEU A 271 7.00 3.32 -7.08
C LEU A 271 5.80 2.43 -7.45
N GLN A 272 5.74 1.20 -6.97
CA GLN A 272 4.65 0.28 -7.27
C GLN A 272 3.30 0.82 -6.77
N ARG A 273 3.25 1.29 -5.51
CA ARG A 273 2.04 1.89 -4.93
C ARG A 273 1.61 3.16 -5.69
N ALA A 274 2.56 4.03 -6.02
CA ALA A 274 2.29 5.25 -6.74
C ALA A 274 1.80 5.01 -8.17
N ARG A 275 2.42 4.08 -8.90
CA ARG A 275 2.04 3.73 -10.27
C ARG A 275 0.59 3.29 -10.37
N LEU A 276 0.07 2.52 -9.42
CA LEU A 276 -1.33 2.09 -9.41
C LEU A 276 -2.29 3.28 -9.29
N ALA A 277 -2.09 4.12 -8.28
CA ALA A 277 -2.97 5.26 -8.04
C ALA A 277 -2.92 6.28 -9.19
N VAL A 278 -1.72 6.58 -9.68
CA VAL A 278 -1.51 7.51 -10.80
C VAL A 278 -2.07 6.95 -12.11
N ALA A 279 -1.87 5.65 -12.40
CA ALA A 279 -2.43 5.02 -13.59
C ALA A 279 -3.96 4.98 -13.56
N LEU A 280 -4.57 4.69 -12.41
CA LEU A 280 -6.03 4.72 -12.26
C LEU A 280 -6.58 6.14 -12.51
N ALA A 281 -5.97 7.16 -11.90
CA ALA A 281 -6.36 8.55 -12.13
C ALA A 281 -6.16 8.98 -13.60
N ALA A 282 -5.07 8.55 -14.24
CA ALA A 282 -4.80 8.79 -15.65
C ALA A 282 -5.81 8.08 -16.57
N ALA A 283 -6.23 6.85 -16.24
CA ALA A 283 -7.26 6.13 -16.98
C ALA A 283 -8.62 6.85 -16.91
N ILE A 284 -8.99 7.36 -15.73
CA ILE A 284 -10.19 8.19 -15.55
C ILE A 284 -10.08 9.48 -16.38
N ALA A 285 -8.92 10.14 -16.33
CA ALA A 285 -8.66 11.35 -17.11
C ALA A 285 -8.80 11.09 -18.62
N LEU A 286 -8.27 9.97 -19.11
CA LEU A 286 -8.33 9.54 -20.50
C LEU A 286 -9.77 9.21 -20.94
N ALA A 287 -10.52 8.48 -20.12
CA ALA A 287 -11.92 8.16 -20.40
C ALA A 287 -12.78 9.44 -20.50
N CYS A 288 -12.63 10.36 -19.54
CA CYS A 288 -13.31 11.66 -19.57
C CYS A 288 -12.88 12.50 -20.78
N PHE A 289 -11.59 12.46 -21.15
CA PHE A 289 -11.06 13.12 -22.34
C PHE A 289 -11.70 12.58 -23.63
N LEU A 290 -11.78 11.26 -23.78
CA LEU A 290 -12.42 10.61 -24.92
C LEU A 290 -13.90 11.02 -25.01
N VAL A 291 -14.66 10.95 -23.90
CA VAL A 291 -16.08 11.35 -23.91
C VAL A 291 -16.25 12.84 -24.21
N GLY A 292 -15.42 13.70 -23.61
CA GLY A 292 -15.44 15.14 -23.83
C GLY A 292 -15.16 15.51 -25.30
N THR A 293 -14.10 14.96 -25.88
CA THR A 293 -13.75 15.18 -27.29
C THR A 293 -14.81 14.61 -28.24
N TRP A 294 -15.44 13.47 -27.92
CA TRP A 294 -16.49 12.88 -28.74
C TRP A 294 -17.79 13.70 -28.76
N ARG A 295 -18.15 14.29 -27.60
CA ARG A 295 -19.34 15.13 -27.44
C ARG A 295 -19.18 16.53 -28.03
N VAL A 296 -17.96 17.08 -28.01
CA VAL A 296 -17.67 18.43 -28.53
C VAL A 296 -17.27 18.40 -30.01
N GLY A 297 -16.54 17.37 -30.45
CA GLY A 297 -15.99 17.26 -31.79
C GLY A 297 -16.99 16.77 -32.84
N ARG A 298 -17.39 17.64 -33.77
CA ARG A 298 -18.17 17.27 -34.98
C ARG A 298 -17.32 16.66 -36.10
N LEU A 299 -16.01 16.91 -36.11
CA LEU A 299 -15.12 16.45 -37.18
C LEU A 299 -14.49 15.11 -36.84
N PHE A 300 -14.57 14.17 -37.78
CA PHE A 300 -13.99 12.83 -37.68
C PHE A 300 -12.50 12.84 -37.33
N ARG A 301 -11.73 13.82 -37.83
CA ARG A 301 -10.29 13.96 -37.57
C ARG A 301 -9.96 14.12 -36.08
N TRP A 302 -10.79 14.84 -35.31
CA TRP A 302 -10.57 15.02 -33.87
C TRP A 302 -10.86 13.76 -33.06
N ARG A 303 -11.83 12.95 -33.49
CA ARG A 303 -12.11 11.64 -32.88
C ARG A 303 -10.96 10.66 -33.12
N LEU A 304 -10.43 10.65 -34.34
CA LEU A 304 -9.26 9.84 -34.68
C LEU A 304 -8.03 10.26 -33.86
N ALA A 305 -7.78 11.57 -33.75
CA ALA A 305 -6.69 12.10 -32.92
C ALA A 305 -6.84 11.70 -31.44
N ALA A 306 -8.05 11.75 -30.88
CA ALA A 306 -8.30 11.36 -29.51
C ALA A 306 -8.04 9.86 -29.28
N VAL A 307 -8.40 8.99 -30.24
CA VAL A 307 -8.06 7.57 -30.17
C VAL A 307 -6.55 7.34 -30.33
N ALA A 308 -5.88 8.07 -31.21
CA ALA A 308 -4.43 7.98 -31.36
C ALA A 308 -3.70 8.34 -30.05
N VAL A 309 -4.18 9.36 -29.31
CA VAL A 309 -3.68 9.69 -27.97
C VAL A 309 -3.92 8.53 -27.00
N ALA A 310 -5.09 7.91 -27.00
CA ALA A 310 -5.37 6.77 -26.13
C ALA A 310 -4.47 5.55 -26.42
N LEU A 311 -4.20 5.27 -27.70
CA LEU A 311 -3.23 4.25 -28.11
C LEU A 311 -1.81 4.59 -27.64
N ALA A 312 -1.37 5.83 -27.82
CA ALA A 312 -0.07 6.29 -27.34
C ALA A 312 0.05 6.18 -25.81
N CYS A 313 -1.00 6.55 -25.06
CA CYS A 313 -1.04 6.36 -23.61
C CYS A 313 -0.91 4.86 -23.24
N THR A 314 -1.60 3.99 -23.96
CA THR A 314 -1.58 2.53 -23.71
C THR A 314 -0.19 1.94 -23.97
N SER A 315 0.51 2.39 -25.01
CA SER A 315 1.87 1.91 -25.31
C SER A 315 2.93 2.44 -24.34
N LEU A 316 2.70 3.61 -23.72
CA LEU A 316 3.65 4.23 -22.80
C LEU A 316 3.52 3.73 -21.38
N VAL A 317 2.32 3.34 -20.94
CA VAL A 317 2.11 2.83 -19.59
C VAL A 317 2.71 1.41 -19.50
N PRO A 318 3.58 1.13 -18.51
CA PRO A 318 4.16 -0.19 -18.33
C PRO A 318 3.14 -1.17 -17.75
N LEU A 319 2.19 -1.62 -18.58
CA LEU A 319 1.03 -2.41 -18.14
C LEU A 319 1.43 -3.71 -17.43
N GLY A 320 2.55 -4.34 -17.83
CA GLY A 320 3.07 -5.53 -17.17
C GLY A 320 3.45 -5.33 -15.69
N ALA A 321 3.69 -4.08 -15.26
CA ALA A 321 3.92 -3.77 -13.85
C ALA A 321 2.67 -3.98 -12.97
N PHE A 322 1.49 -4.17 -13.56
CA PHE A 322 0.23 -4.42 -12.86
C PHE A 322 -0.14 -5.91 -12.76
N SER A 323 0.72 -6.82 -13.23
CA SER A 323 0.55 -8.28 -13.11
C SER A 323 0.32 -8.75 -11.67
N ASN A 324 0.97 -8.11 -10.70
CA ASN A 324 0.79 -8.38 -9.27
C ASN A 324 -0.61 -8.03 -8.74
N TYR A 325 -1.37 -7.20 -9.44
CA TYR A 325 -2.71 -6.76 -9.05
C TYR A 325 -3.81 -7.45 -9.86
N SER A 326 -3.55 -7.80 -11.11
CA SER A 326 -4.51 -8.48 -11.97
C SER A 326 -3.82 -9.42 -12.96
N ARG A 327 -4.36 -10.63 -13.06
CA ARG A 327 -3.94 -11.65 -14.03
C ARG A 327 -4.09 -11.19 -15.49
N LEU A 328 -4.95 -10.21 -15.77
CA LEU A 328 -5.13 -9.68 -17.13
C LEU A 328 -3.87 -8.98 -17.67
N PHE A 329 -3.02 -8.49 -16.78
CA PHE A 329 -1.77 -7.81 -17.13
C PHE A 329 -0.55 -8.72 -16.97
N ASP A 330 -0.75 -10.01 -16.71
CA ASP A 330 0.31 -10.99 -16.58
C ASP A 330 0.76 -11.47 -17.97
N PRO A 331 1.99 -11.12 -18.41
CA PRO A 331 2.50 -11.57 -19.71
C PRO A 331 2.75 -13.08 -19.75
N ALA A 332 2.89 -13.76 -18.60
CA ALA A 332 3.07 -15.20 -18.55
C ALA A 332 1.81 -15.97 -18.99
N LEU A 333 0.63 -15.36 -18.87
CA LEU A 333 -0.63 -15.97 -19.29
C LEU A 333 -0.95 -15.71 -20.76
N TYR A 334 -0.49 -14.58 -21.32
CA TYR A 334 -0.73 -14.21 -22.71
C TYR A 334 0.33 -13.21 -23.18
N TYR A 335 1.10 -13.57 -24.21
CA TYR A 335 2.02 -12.68 -24.90
C TYR A 335 2.05 -13.00 -26.40
N THR A 336 1.94 -11.97 -27.23
CA THR A 336 2.11 -12.10 -28.69
C THR A 336 2.99 -10.98 -29.21
N ASP A 337 4.02 -11.34 -29.98
CA ASP A 337 5.06 -10.41 -30.47
C ASP A 337 4.59 -9.46 -31.58
N ILE A 338 3.42 -9.75 -32.19
CA ILE A 338 2.93 -9.10 -33.42
C ILE A 338 2.47 -7.63 -33.22
N GLY A 339 2.46 -7.10 -31.99
CA GLY A 339 2.04 -5.72 -31.69
C GLY A 339 2.72 -5.08 -30.48
N GLU A 340 3.92 -5.57 -30.12
CA GLU A 340 4.76 -5.05 -29.03
C GLU A 340 3.96 -4.73 -27.75
N ALA A 341 4.01 -3.47 -27.29
CA ALA A 341 3.38 -3.01 -26.05
C ALA A 341 1.84 -3.12 -26.05
N LEU A 342 1.19 -3.05 -27.21
CA LEU A 342 -0.28 -3.08 -27.32
C LEU A 342 -0.85 -4.50 -27.29
N THR A 343 -0.02 -5.52 -27.51
CA THR A 343 -0.39 -6.93 -27.42
C THR A 343 0.43 -7.71 -26.38
N ALA A 344 1.17 -6.99 -25.53
CA ALA A 344 2.06 -7.57 -24.52
C ALA A 344 1.34 -8.35 -23.41
N ASN A 345 0.04 -8.13 -23.23
CA ASN A 345 -0.81 -8.89 -22.32
C ASN A 345 -2.29 -8.77 -22.74
N ALA A 346 -3.15 -9.62 -22.15
CA ALA A 346 -4.58 -9.65 -22.45
C ALA A 346 -5.28 -8.31 -22.18
N GLY A 347 -4.86 -7.58 -21.15
CA GLY A 347 -5.38 -6.25 -20.82
C GLY A 347 -5.07 -5.21 -21.89
N ALA A 348 -3.82 -5.13 -22.36
CA ALA A 348 -3.39 -4.24 -23.43
C ALA A 348 -4.17 -4.51 -24.73
N LEU A 349 -4.31 -5.79 -25.09
CA LEU A 349 -5.06 -6.22 -26.28
C LEU A 349 -6.53 -5.82 -26.18
N THR A 350 -7.15 -6.00 -25.00
CA THR A 350 -8.55 -5.61 -24.78
C THR A 350 -8.74 -4.11 -24.97
N ILE A 351 -7.83 -3.29 -24.43
CA ILE A 351 -7.85 -1.83 -24.59
C ILE A 351 -7.70 -1.46 -26.08
N ALA A 352 -6.72 -2.04 -26.77
CA ALA A 352 -6.50 -1.81 -28.20
C ALA A 352 -7.72 -2.23 -29.05
N GLY A 353 -8.36 -3.35 -28.72
CA GLY A 353 -9.57 -3.83 -29.37
C GLY A 353 -10.75 -2.88 -29.19
N VAL A 354 -11.01 -2.40 -27.97
CA VAL A 354 -12.07 -1.42 -27.68
C VAL A 354 -11.82 -0.10 -28.43
N LEU A 355 -10.58 0.38 -28.45
CA LEU A 355 -10.21 1.60 -29.17
C LEU A 355 -10.40 1.45 -30.69
N THR A 356 -10.03 0.29 -31.25
CA THR A 356 -10.26 -0.05 -32.67
C THR A 356 -11.76 -0.07 -33.00
N LEU A 357 -12.57 -0.69 -32.14
CA LEU A 357 -14.03 -0.71 -32.28
C LEU A 357 -14.64 0.70 -32.22
N LEU A 358 -14.13 1.57 -31.36
CA LEU A 358 -14.55 2.98 -31.29
C LEU A 358 -14.26 3.73 -32.60
N VAL A 359 -13.10 3.50 -33.22
CA VAL A 359 -12.76 4.08 -34.54
C VAL A 359 -13.71 3.56 -35.62
N LEU A 360 -13.97 2.24 -35.63
CA LEU A 360 -14.86 1.62 -36.61
C LEU A 360 -16.30 2.14 -36.46
N LEU A 361 -16.80 2.23 -35.22
CA LEU A 361 -18.10 2.86 -34.92
C LEU A 361 -18.14 4.33 -35.37
N ALA A 362 -17.06 5.08 -35.19
CA ALA A 362 -16.96 6.47 -35.67
C ALA A 362 -17.00 6.56 -37.21
N ALA A 363 -16.40 5.58 -37.90
CA ALA A 363 -16.36 5.50 -39.35
C ALA A 363 -17.72 5.11 -39.95
N VAL A 364 -18.38 4.10 -39.37
CA VAL A 364 -19.70 3.60 -39.81
C VAL A 364 -20.82 4.62 -39.54
N ARG A 365 -20.76 5.34 -38.41
CA ARG A 365 -21.73 6.41 -38.09
C ARG A 365 -21.46 7.72 -38.84
N ARG A 366 -20.60 7.74 -39.87
CA ARG A 366 -20.56 8.89 -40.79
C ARG A 366 -21.96 9.03 -41.39
N PRO A 367 -22.66 10.17 -41.18
CA PRO A 367 -23.83 10.43 -42.01
C PRO A 367 -23.33 10.42 -43.44
N ALA A 368 -23.87 9.51 -44.25
CA ALA A 368 -23.78 9.61 -45.69
C ALA A 368 -24.39 10.97 -46.06
N ARG A 369 -23.55 12.01 -46.13
CA ARG A 369 -23.89 13.24 -46.84
C ARG A 369 -23.97 12.82 -48.30
N ARG A 370 -25.18 12.40 -48.71
CA ARG A 370 -25.71 12.60 -50.06
C ARG A 370 -25.27 14.02 -50.47
N GLY A 371 -24.47 14.16 -51.53
CA GLY A 371 -24.97 14.03 -52.88
C GLY A 371 -25.58 15.38 -53.20
#